data_AF-A0AA35TXE0-F1
#
_entry.id   AF-A0AA35TXE0-F1
#
_cell.length_a   1.000
_cell.length_b   1.000
_cell.length_c   1.000
_cell.angle_alpha   90.00
_cell.angle_beta   90.00
_cell.angle_gamma   90.00
#
_symmetry.space_group_name_H-M   'P 1'
#
loop_
_entity.id
_entity.type
_entity.pdbx_description
1 polymer ?
#
loop_
_entity_poly.entity_id
_entity_poly.type
_entity_poly.pdbx_seq_one_letter_code
_entity_poly.pdbx_strand_id
1 'polypeptide(L)'
;MVAEAVRQVSYIQAINEAIRQEMERDENVIVMGEDIAGGGDREDKQDAWGGPMRLTKGLVGQFGRGRVRDTPISEAGFVGAGVGAAASGLRPVVDLMYVGFYGVCADQITNNAAKIHYMFGGKVTIPLTIMTGTGAGTNSAAQHSETLYSIFTHFPGLKCVAPSDPYTAKGLMTAAIRDNDPVIVFNNRQLMGIRFDVDVPEEIAAAALEEQGYSVEVLDLLSLSPMDDETISSRSRRPQGRDVDEDYPRCSIASDISALVAEEAFDYLDAPPKRLNAPHAPVPYSRPLEALFVPTAEMTVEAALSVLE
;
A
#
# COMPACT_ATOMS: atom_id res chain seq x y z
N MET A 1 33.42 -5.53 15.44
CA MET A 1 32.41 -4.61 14.89
C MET A 1 31.25 -4.60 15.87
N VAL A 2 30.91 -3.44 16.43
CA VAL A 2 29.70 -3.33 17.26
C VAL A 2 28.54 -3.48 16.27
N ALA A 3 27.69 -4.49 16.44
CA ALA A 3 26.47 -4.59 15.66
C ALA A 3 25.72 -3.27 15.84
N GLU A 4 25.49 -2.53 14.75
CA GLU A 4 24.70 -1.30 14.82
C GLU A 4 23.35 -1.67 15.44
N ALA A 5 23.00 -0.99 16.54
CA ALA A 5 21.74 -1.25 17.22
C ALA A 5 20.60 -0.89 16.26
N VAL A 6 19.89 -1.90 15.78
CA VAL A 6 18.70 -1.75 14.96
C VAL A 6 17.65 -1.02 15.78
N ARG A 7 17.23 0.16 15.33
CA ARG A 7 16.26 0.98 16.07
C ARG A 7 14.85 0.46 15.84
N GLN A 8 14.19 0.03 16.91
CA GLN A 8 12.79 -0.40 16.88
C GLN A 8 11.86 0.79 16.64
N VAL A 9 11.20 0.79 15.49
CA VAL A 9 10.16 1.75 15.12
C VAL A 9 8.91 1.01 14.70
N SER A 10 7.74 1.58 15.00
CA SER A 10 6.48 1.06 14.47
C SER A 10 6.29 1.43 13.00
N TYR A 11 5.39 0.76 12.31
CA TYR A 11 4.99 1.10 10.94
C TYR A 11 4.54 2.57 10.82
N ILE A 12 3.70 3.04 11.74
CA ILE A 12 3.28 4.46 11.80
C ILE A 12 4.51 5.37 11.90
N GLN A 13 5.47 5.04 12.78
CA GLN A 13 6.68 5.84 12.95
C GLN A 13 7.55 5.80 11.68
N ALA A 14 7.68 4.65 11.02
CA ALA A 14 8.44 4.51 9.79
C ALA A 14 7.91 5.43 8.67
N ILE A 15 6.60 5.42 8.41
CA ILE A 15 5.96 6.32 7.43
C ILE A 15 6.12 7.78 7.85
N ASN A 16 5.84 8.11 9.11
CA ASN A 16 5.96 9.47 9.62
C ASN A 16 7.38 10.02 9.44
N GLU A 17 8.39 9.21 9.74
CA GLU A 17 9.78 9.58 9.58
C GLU A 17 10.19 9.74 8.12
N ALA A 18 9.69 8.89 7.22
CA ALA A 18 9.93 9.06 5.79
C ALA A 18 9.41 10.42 5.31
N ILE A 19 8.16 10.77 5.65
CA ILE A 19 7.56 12.06 5.31
C ILE A 19 8.38 13.20 5.94
N ARG A 20 8.66 13.13 7.24
CA ARG A 20 9.41 14.16 7.98
C ARG A 20 10.78 14.43 7.37
N GLN A 21 11.52 13.37 7.04
CA GLN A 21 12.86 13.48 6.47
C GLN A 21 12.81 14.07 5.05
N GLU A 22 11.82 13.70 4.23
CA GLU A 22 11.67 14.30 2.91
C GLU A 22 11.18 15.77 2.99
N MET A 23 10.37 16.12 3.98
CA MET A 23 10.00 17.52 4.25
C MET A 23 11.19 18.37 4.74
N GLU A 24 12.08 17.80 5.55
CA GLU A 24 13.35 18.43 5.95
C GLU A 24 14.28 18.64 4.74
N ARG A 25 14.30 17.66 3.82
CA ARG A 25 15.16 17.65 2.64
C ARG A 25 14.71 18.60 1.53
N ASP A 26 13.40 18.70 1.29
CA ASP A 26 12.83 19.42 0.16
C ASP A 26 11.67 20.31 0.63
N GLU A 27 11.82 21.62 0.47
CA GLU A 27 10.81 22.62 0.86
C GLU A 27 9.51 22.53 0.05
N ASN A 28 9.55 21.88 -1.12
CA ASN A 28 8.40 21.71 -2.00
C ASN A 28 7.48 20.55 -1.57
N VAL A 29 7.94 19.70 -0.64
CA VAL A 29 7.09 18.63 -0.09
C VAL A 29 6.03 19.24 0.81
N ILE A 30 4.76 18.94 0.53
CA ILE A 30 3.64 19.33 1.37
C ILE A 30 2.81 18.09 1.69
N VAL A 31 2.10 18.12 2.82
CA VAL A 31 1.17 17.06 3.21
C VAL A 31 -0.23 17.64 3.28
N MET A 32 -1.21 16.96 2.69
CA MET A 32 -2.59 17.42 2.70
C MET A 32 -3.61 16.28 2.69
N GLY A 33 -4.80 16.56 3.21
CA GLY A 33 -5.92 15.64 3.29
C GLY A 33 -6.81 15.96 4.49
N GLU A 34 -7.65 15.01 4.87
CA GLU A 34 -8.58 15.18 5.99
C GLU A 34 -7.88 14.90 7.32
N ASP A 35 -8.01 15.83 8.28
CA ASP A 35 -7.47 15.72 9.64
C ASP A 35 -5.95 15.46 9.74
N ILE A 36 -5.15 15.91 8.76
CA ILE A 36 -3.69 15.73 8.75
C ILE A 36 -3.01 16.37 9.96
N ALA A 37 -3.37 17.61 10.28
CA ALA A 37 -3.06 18.23 11.56
C ALA A 37 -4.22 17.98 12.54
N GLY A 38 -5.45 18.15 12.06
CA GLY A 38 -6.65 18.08 12.86
C GLY A 38 -6.86 19.31 13.76
N GLY A 39 -8.00 19.34 14.43
CA GLY A 39 -8.36 20.44 15.34
C GLY A 39 -8.92 21.68 14.66
N GLY A 40 -9.02 21.70 13.32
CA GLY A 40 -9.53 22.83 12.54
C GLY A 40 -8.71 24.10 12.77
N ASP A 41 -9.39 25.26 12.79
CA ASP A 41 -8.75 26.56 13.02
C ASP A 41 -8.42 26.84 14.50
N ARG A 42 -8.62 25.86 15.40
CA ARG A 42 -8.36 26.04 16.83
C ARG A 42 -6.88 25.84 17.15
N GLU A 43 -6.19 26.94 17.46
CA GLU A 43 -4.77 26.92 17.83
C GLU A 43 -4.46 25.99 19.02
N ASP A 44 -5.35 25.92 20.02
CA ASP A 44 -5.19 25.04 21.19
C ASP A 44 -5.36 23.53 20.88
N LYS A 45 -5.79 23.21 19.66
CA LYS A 45 -5.99 21.85 19.16
C LYS A 45 -5.13 21.54 17.93
N GLN A 46 -4.08 22.33 17.68
CA GLN A 46 -3.14 22.01 16.62
C GLN A 46 -2.53 20.61 16.85
N ASP A 47 -2.37 19.86 15.76
CA ASP A 47 -1.90 18.47 15.81
C ASP A 47 -2.83 17.54 16.62
N ALA A 48 -4.12 17.83 16.77
CA ALA A 48 -5.02 16.98 17.57
C ALA A 48 -5.12 15.54 17.05
N TRP A 49 -4.97 15.34 15.73
CA TRP A 49 -5.18 14.04 15.09
C TRP A 49 -3.87 13.46 14.55
N GLY A 50 -3.20 14.17 13.64
CA GLY A 50 -1.99 13.67 12.98
C GLY A 50 -2.30 12.73 11.81
N GLY A 51 -3.42 12.95 11.13
CA GLY A 51 -3.97 12.07 10.11
C GLY A 51 -4.83 10.95 10.70
N PRO A 52 -5.76 10.36 9.92
CA PRO A 52 -6.69 9.33 10.38
C PRO A 52 -6.03 8.11 11.01
N MET A 53 -4.82 7.77 10.52
CA MET A 53 -3.99 6.67 11.00
C MET A 53 -2.77 7.14 11.82
N ARG A 54 -2.73 8.42 12.20
CA ARG A 54 -1.60 9.06 12.93
C ARG A 54 -0.26 9.11 12.16
N LEU A 55 -0.27 8.85 10.85
CA LEU A 55 0.93 8.83 10.00
C LEU A 55 1.64 10.18 9.91
N THR A 56 0.93 11.29 10.15
CA THR A 56 1.44 12.67 10.01
C THR A 56 1.54 13.40 11.34
N LYS A 57 1.42 12.68 12.46
CA LYS A 57 1.49 13.23 13.81
C LYS A 57 2.79 14.02 14.03
N GLY A 58 2.67 15.20 14.64
CA GLY A 58 3.78 16.09 14.98
C GLY A 58 4.32 16.93 13.82
N LEU A 59 4.02 16.58 12.56
CA LEU A 59 4.57 17.28 11.40
C LEU A 59 4.14 18.75 11.35
N VAL A 60 2.87 19.05 11.69
CA VAL A 60 2.37 20.44 11.67
C VAL A 60 3.08 21.32 12.71
N GLY A 61 3.53 20.75 13.83
CA GLY A 61 4.30 21.49 14.83
C GLY A 61 5.70 21.84 14.34
N GLN A 62 6.29 20.98 13.50
CA GLN A 62 7.63 21.19 12.94
C GLN A 62 7.64 22.07 11.67
N PHE A 63 6.69 21.86 10.75
CA PHE A 63 6.70 22.50 9.43
C PHE A 63 5.60 23.57 9.24
N GLY A 64 4.69 23.71 10.20
CA GLY A 64 3.61 24.69 10.17
C GLY A 64 2.48 24.34 9.18
N ARG A 65 1.36 25.06 9.32
CA ARG A 65 0.16 24.90 8.47
C ARG A 65 0.39 25.24 6.99
N GLY A 66 1.47 25.96 6.68
CA GLY A 66 1.88 26.24 5.30
C GLY A 66 2.24 24.98 4.52
N ARG A 67 2.75 23.93 5.19
CA ARG A 67 3.19 22.68 4.56
C ARG A 67 2.42 21.44 5.02
N VAL A 68 1.68 21.52 6.12
CA VAL A 68 0.82 20.44 6.61
C VAL A 68 -0.61 20.96 6.70
N ARG A 69 -1.48 20.53 5.78
CA ARG A 69 -2.76 21.18 5.50
C ARG A 69 -3.94 20.24 5.71
N ASP A 70 -4.87 20.64 6.57
CA ASP A 70 -6.20 20.05 6.61
C ASP A 70 -7.02 20.54 5.41
N THR A 71 -7.84 19.67 4.83
CA THR A 71 -8.75 20.01 3.73
C THR A 71 -10.22 19.83 4.14
N PRO A 72 -11.17 20.45 3.41
CA PRO A 72 -12.57 20.02 3.49
C PRO A 72 -12.71 18.53 3.17
N ILE A 73 -13.81 17.93 3.65
CA ILE A 73 -14.18 16.55 3.35
C ILE A 73 -14.70 16.48 1.90
N SER A 74 -13.77 16.40 0.96
CA SER A 74 -14.03 16.44 -0.48
C SER A 74 -12.83 15.87 -1.23
N GLU A 75 -12.80 14.55 -1.39
CA GLU A 75 -11.70 13.80 -1.98
C GLU A 75 -11.38 14.29 -3.39
N ALA A 76 -12.40 14.51 -4.23
CA ALA A 76 -12.20 15.10 -5.55
C ALA A 76 -11.50 16.47 -5.47
N GLY A 77 -11.88 17.30 -4.50
CA GLY A 77 -11.31 18.63 -4.30
C GLY A 77 -9.85 18.59 -3.89
N PHE A 78 -9.52 17.87 -2.81
CA PHE A 78 -8.17 17.88 -2.28
C PHE A 78 -7.20 17.01 -3.09
N VAL A 79 -7.65 15.89 -3.69
CA VAL A 79 -6.81 15.11 -4.60
C VAL A 79 -6.50 15.94 -5.85
N GLY A 80 -7.50 16.62 -6.43
CA GLY A 80 -7.28 17.50 -7.58
C GLY A 80 -6.38 18.69 -7.28
N ALA A 81 -6.50 19.28 -6.08
CA ALA A 81 -5.56 20.28 -5.60
C ALA A 81 -4.13 19.72 -5.47
N GLY A 82 -3.98 18.46 -5.04
CA GLY A 82 -2.71 17.73 -5.07
C GLY A 82 -2.15 17.59 -6.48
N VAL A 83 -2.95 17.16 -7.46
CA VAL A 83 -2.51 17.06 -8.86
C VAL A 83 -2.07 18.43 -9.40
N GLY A 84 -2.85 19.49 -9.16
CA GLY A 84 -2.52 20.85 -9.59
C GLY A 84 -1.26 21.40 -8.92
N ALA A 85 -1.08 21.14 -7.62
CA ALA A 85 0.13 21.50 -6.90
C ALA A 85 1.37 20.78 -7.47
N ALA A 86 1.25 19.48 -7.75
CA ALA A 86 2.31 18.69 -8.37
C ALA A 86 2.70 19.25 -9.75
N ALA A 87 1.72 19.50 -10.61
CA ALA A 87 1.93 20.08 -11.94
C ALA A 87 2.53 21.51 -11.89
N SER A 88 2.37 22.20 -10.75
CA SER A 88 2.89 23.55 -10.53
C SER A 88 4.26 23.58 -9.82
N GLY A 89 4.87 22.42 -9.58
CA GLY A 89 6.23 22.29 -9.05
C GLY A 89 6.34 21.94 -7.56
N LEU A 90 5.22 21.72 -6.86
CA LEU A 90 5.24 21.15 -5.51
C LEU A 90 5.34 19.62 -5.55
N ARG A 91 5.60 19.00 -4.40
CA ARG A 91 5.67 17.53 -4.23
C ARG A 91 4.67 17.06 -3.17
N PRO A 92 3.36 17.08 -3.47
CA PRO A 92 2.34 16.76 -2.48
C PRO A 92 2.31 15.28 -2.09
N VAL A 93 2.19 15.05 -0.78
CA VAL A 93 1.78 13.81 -0.15
C VAL A 93 0.32 13.98 0.25
N VAL A 94 -0.57 13.31 -0.46
CA VAL A 94 -2.02 13.34 -0.22
C VAL A 94 -2.42 12.11 0.59
N ASP A 95 -3.05 12.32 1.74
CA ASP A 95 -3.66 11.24 2.52
C ASP A 95 -5.11 11.03 2.07
N LEU A 96 -5.35 9.94 1.34
CA LEU A 96 -6.70 9.47 1.05
C LEU A 96 -7.09 8.47 2.15
N MET A 97 -7.83 8.95 3.15
CA MET A 97 -8.12 8.25 4.41
C MET A 97 -8.33 6.74 4.28
N TYR A 98 -9.23 6.31 3.40
CA TYR A 98 -9.43 4.90 3.06
C TYR A 98 -9.53 4.71 1.55
N VAL A 99 -9.03 3.57 1.07
CA VAL A 99 -9.00 3.28 -0.37
C VAL A 99 -10.41 3.26 -0.97
N GLY A 100 -11.42 2.88 -0.21
CA GLY A 100 -12.83 2.86 -0.63
C GLY A 100 -13.37 4.24 -1.04
N PHE A 101 -12.73 5.33 -0.60
CA PHE A 101 -13.11 6.70 -0.99
C PHE A 101 -12.59 7.09 -2.37
N TYR A 102 -11.80 6.23 -3.02
CA TYR A 102 -11.39 6.35 -4.42
C TYR A 102 -12.55 6.70 -5.35
N GLY A 103 -13.74 6.11 -5.14
CA GLY A 103 -14.91 6.35 -5.99
C GLY A 103 -15.30 7.83 -6.08
N VAL A 104 -14.96 8.65 -5.09
CA VAL A 104 -15.23 10.09 -5.07
C VAL A 104 -14.19 10.88 -5.87
N CYS A 105 -12.93 10.45 -5.89
CA CYS A 105 -11.81 11.17 -6.50
C CYS A 105 -11.21 10.50 -7.74
N ALA A 106 -11.84 9.44 -8.26
CA ALA A 106 -11.33 8.60 -9.33
C ALA A 106 -10.87 9.38 -10.58
N ASP A 107 -11.60 10.42 -11.00
CA ASP A 107 -11.23 11.24 -12.16
C ASP A 107 -9.90 11.98 -11.96
N GLN A 108 -9.63 12.48 -10.74
CA GLN A 108 -8.38 13.18 -10.45
C GLN A 108 -7.18 12.24 -10.48
N ILE A 109 -7.34 11.00 -10.03
CA ILE A 109 -6.27 10.00 -10.02
C ILE A 109 -6.06 9.44 -11.44
N THR A 110 -7.13 8.97 -12.08
CA THR A 110 -7.03 8.16 -13.31
C THR A 110 -6.94 8.98 -14.59
N ASN A 111 -7.65 10.11 -14.69
CA ASN A 111 -7.66 10.93 -15.89
C ASN A 111 -6.65 12.07 -15.84
N ASN A 112 -6.39 12.60 -14.65
CA ASN A 112 -5.47 13.70 -14.47
C ASN A 112 -4.09 13.18 -14.07
N ALA A 113 -3.90 12.73 -12.82
CA ALA A 113 -2.57 12.37 -12.31
C ALA A 113 -1.84 11.35 -13.21
N ALA A 114 -2.48 10.21 -13.49
CA ALA A 114 -1.87 9.10 -14.23
C ALA A 114 -1.45 9.48 -15.66
N LYS A 115 -2.19 10.38 -16.32
CA LYS A 115 -2.08 10.58 -17.77
C LYS A 115 -1.36 11.87 -18.16
N ILE A 116 -1.32 12.90 -17.30
CA ILE A 116 -0.74 14.20 -17.64
C ILE A 116 0.70 14.06 -18.16
N HIS A 117 1.53 13.25 -17.50
CA HIS A 117 2.92 13.10 -17.95
C HIS A 117 3.02 12.66 -19.41
N TYR A 118 2.26 11.63 -19.78
CA TYR A 118 2.20 11.11 -21.14
C TYR A 118 1.50 12.07 -22.11
N MET A 119 0.33 12.61 -21.75
CA MET A 119 -0.48 13.49 -22.60
C MET A 119 0.26 14.76 -23.01
N PHE A 120 1.16 15.26 -22.17
CA PHE A 120 1.98 16.45 -22.44
C PHE A 120 3.37 16.09 -22.99
N GLY A 121 3.60 14.85 -23.40
CA GLY A 121 4.86 14.41 -24.02
C GLY A 121 6.07 14.56 -23.11
N GLY A 122 5.90 14.29 -21.82
CA GLY A 122 6.95 14.37 -20.79
C GLY A 122 7.30 15.79 -20.33
N LYS A 123 6.62 16.83 -20.84
CA LYS A 123 6.90 18.24 -20.49
C LYS A 123 6.39 18.65 -19.11
N VAL A 124 5.44 17.90 -18.57
CA VAL A 124 4.87 18.09 -17.23
C VAL A 124 5.09 16.80 -16.47
N THR A 125 5.66 16.87 -15.27
CA THR A 125 5.74 15.74 -14.34
C THR A 125 4.68 15.90 -13.26
N ILE A 126 4.28 14.80 -12.63
CA ILE A 126 3.30 14.79 -11.54
C ILE A 126 3.93 14.10 -10.33
N PRO A 127 4.86 14.77 -9.62
CA PRO A 127 5.48 14.25 -8.40
C PRO A 127 4.47 14.23 -7.24
N LEU A 128 3.57 13.25 -7.25
CA LEU A 128 2.44 13.14 -6.34
C LEU A 128 2.50 11.78 -5.64
N THR A 129 2.54 11.80 -4.31
CA THR A 129 2.33 10.58 -3.52
C THR A 129 0.92 10.60 -2.96
N ILE A 130 0.12 9.56 -3.20
CA ILE A 130 -1.16 9.34 -2.53
C ILE A 130 -0.97 8.16 -1.58
N MET A 131 -1.03 8.40 -0.28
CA MET A 131 -1.06 7.31 0.70
C MET A 131 -2.50 7.03 1.10
N THR A 132 -2.83 5.75 1.29
CA THR A 132 -4.20 5.35 1.65
C THR A 132 -4.24 4.15 2.58
N GLY A 133 -5.28 4.09 3.43
CA GLY A 133 -5.55 2.95 4.29
C GLY A 133 -6.27 1.82 3.55
N THR A 134 -5.77 0.59 3.72
CA THR A 134 -6.34 -0.64 3.14
C THR A 134 -6.51 -1.73 4.19
N GLY A 135 -7.21 -2.81 3.83
CA GLY A 135 -7.23 -4.07 4.58
C GLY A 135 -8.36 -4.19 5.60
N ALA A 136 -8.90 -5.41 5.68
CA ALA A 136 -9.93 -5.81 6.65
C ALA A 136 -9.31 -6.27 7.99
N GLY A 137 -10.10 -6.85 8.89
CA GLY A 137 -9.61 -7.42 10.15
C GLY A 137 -9.63 -6.44 11.33
N THR A 138 -10.31 -5.31 11.18
CA THR A 138 -10.33 -4.21 12.16
C THR A 138 -11.74 -3.72 12.49
N ASN A 139 -12.76 -4.51 12.16
CA ASN A 139 -14.17 -4.26 12.49
C ASN A 139 -14.72 -2.93 11.95
N SER A 140 -14.25 -2.49 10.78
CA SER A 140 -14.64 -1.21 10.18
C SER A 140 -15.65 -1.34 9.02
N ALA A 141 -16.07 -2.58 8.70
CA ALA A 141 -17.01 -2.92 7.63
C ALA A 141 -16.56 -2.48 6.22
N ALA A 142 -17.37 -2.81 5.21
CA ALA A 142 -17.05 -2.69 3.78
C ALA A 142 -16.28 -1.42 3.40
N GLN A 143 -16.87 -0.23 3.56
CA GLN A 143 -16.33 1.02 3.02
C GLN A 143 -15.00 1.50 3.64
N HIS A 144 -14.52 0.85 4.70
CA HIS A 144 -13.31 1.24 5.44
C HIS A 144 -12.27 0.10 5.53
N SER A 145 -12.54 -1.02 4.87
CA SER A 145 -11.81 -2.29 5.03
C SER A 145 -11.43 -2.92 3.70
N GLU A 146 -11.73 -2.26 2.59
CA GLU A 146 -11.41 -2.75 1.25
C GLU A 146 -9.90 -2.76 0.99
N THR A 147 -9.50 -3.68 0.12
CA THR A 147 -8.23 -3.68 -0.58
C THR A 147 -8.59 -3.61 -2.06
N LEU A 148 -8.09 -2.60 -2.77
CA LEU A 148 -8.49 -2.30 -4.16
C LEU A 148 -7.28 -2.14 -5.08
N TYR A 149 -6.24 -2.97 -4.89
CA TYR A 149 -4.99 -2.87 -5.66
C TYR A 149 -5.25 -2.87 -7.16
N SER A 150 -6.08 -3.83 -7.60
CA SER A 150 -6.47 -4.06 -8.99
C SER A 150 -7.02 -2.82 -9.70
N ILE A 151 -7.76 -1.97 -9.00
CA ILE A 151 -8.32 -0.76 -9.59
C ILE A 151 -7.22 0.22 -10.00
N PHE A 152 -6.19 0.38 -9.16
CA PHE A 152 -5.13 1.35 -9.42
C PHE A 152 -4.08 0.79 -10.38
N THR A 153 -3.69 -0.49 -10.24
CA THR A 153 -2.72 -1.12 -11.14
C THR A 153 -3.22 -1.21 -12.58
N HIS A 154 -4.54 -1.22 -12.79
CA HIS A 154 -5.15 -1.21 -14.12
C HIS A 154 -4.84 0.06 -14.95
N PHE A 155 -4.51 1.19 -14.32
CA PHE A 155 -4.30 2.46 -15.03
C PHE A 155 -2.80 2.73 -15.30
N PRO A 156 -2.37 2.78 -16.57
CA PRO A 156 -1.01 3.16 -16.91
C PRO A 156 -0.67 4.58 -16.43
N GLY A 157 0.58 4.75 -16.01
CA GLY A 157 1.09 6.01 -15.48
C GLY A 157 0.93 6.17 -13.97
N LEU A 158 0.19 5.29 -13.29
CA LEU A 158 0.27 5.12 -11.84
C LEU A 158 1.36 4.11 -11.48
N LYS A 159 2.10 4.41 -10.42
CA LYS A 159 2.90 3.42 -9.70
C LYS A 159 2.17 3.03 -8.41
N CYS A 160 2.26 1.77 -8.02
CA CYS A 160 1.53 1.19 -6.91
C CYS A 160 2.48 0.38 -6.04
N VAL A 161 2.54 0.69 -4.74
CA VAL A 161 3.40 -0.01 -3.77
C VAL A 161 2.62 -0.37 -2.51
N ALA A 162 2.90 -1.55 -1.96
CA ALA A 162 2.25 -2.12 -0.78
C ALA A 162 3.31 -2.57 0.24
N PRO A 163 3.77 -1.66 1.12
CA PRO A 163 4.72 -2.01 2.19
C PRO A 163 4.15 -2.99 3.21
N SER A 164 4.93 -4.01 3.54
CA SER A 164 4.61 -5.15 4.42
C SER A 164 5.16 -5.02 5.85
N ASP A 165 6.15 -4.15 6.08
CA ASP A 165 6.83 -4.00 7.37
C ASP A 165 7.36 -2.55 7.57
N PRO A 166 7.85 -2.17 8.76
CA PRO A 166 8.36 -0.81 9.00
C PRO A 166 9.57 -0.41 8.14
N TYR A 167 10.44 -1.34 7.72
CA TYR A 167 11.57 -1.04 6.84
C TYR A 167 11.11 -0.76 5.41
N THR A 168 10.27 -1.64 4.86
CA THR A 168 9.71 -1.48 3.51
C THR A 168 8.79 -0.25 3.46
N ALA A 169 8.00 0.01 4.52
CA ALA A 169 7.21 1.23 4.66
C ALA A 169 8.05 2.49 4.58
N LYS A 170 9.15 2.58 5.33
CA LYS A 170 10.04 3.73 5.29
C LYS A 170 10.68 3.89 3.90
N GLY A 171 11.23 2.82 3.35
CA GLY A 171 11.93 2.83 2.07
C GLY A 171 11.01 3.21 0.90
N LEU A 172 9.86 2.55 0.78
CA LEU A 172 8.89 2.78 -0.29
C LEU A 172 8.25 4.16 -0.18
N MET A 173 7.92 4.63 1.03
CA MET A 173 7.38 5.98 1.19
C MET A 173 8.40 7.05 0.81
N THR A 174 9.67 6.89 1.22
CA THR A 174 10.74 7.80 0.79
C THR A 174 10.94 7.77 -0.74
N ALA A 175 10.91 6.58 -1.35
CA ALA A 175 11.02 6.45 -2.81
C ALA A 175 9.83 7.12 -3.52
N ALA A 176 8.60 6.87 -3.04
CA ALA A 176 7.37 7.45 -3.59
C ALA A 176 7.39 8.98 -3.58
N ILE A 177 7.80 9.59 -2.47
CA ILE A 177 7.89 11.06 -2.34
C ILE A 177 8.94 11.66 -3.28
N ARG A 178 9.98 10.89 -3.64
CA ARG A 178 11.06 11.31 -4.55
C ARG A 178 10.76 11.04 -6.03
N ASP A 179 9.78 10.22 -6.33
CA ASP A 179 9.39 9.90 -7.71
C ASP A 179 8.70 11.09 -8.40
N ASN A 180 8.89 11.23 -9.71
CA ASN A 180 8.31 12.33 -10.50
C ASN A 180 6.99 11.95 -11.19
N ASP A 181 6.54 10.73 -10.99
CA ASP A 181 5.26 10.19 -11.41
C ASP A 181 4.34 9.99 -10.20
N PRO A 182 3.01 9.87 -10.41
CA PRO A 182 2.08 9.64 -9.31
C PRO A 182 2.25 8.22 -8.74
N VAL A 183 2.45 8.14 -7.42
CA VAL A 183 2.65 6.88 -6.69
C VAL A 183 1.56 6.70 -5.64
N ILE A 184 0.91 5.54 -5.66
CA ILE A 184 -0.05 5.11 -4.65
C ILE A 184 0.66 4.22 -3.63
N VAL A 185 0.61 4.59 -2.35
CA VAL A 185 1.17 3.84 -1.23
C VAL A 185 0.02 3.24 -0.42
N PHE A 186 -0.16 1.93 -0.52
CA PHE A 186 -1.19 1.21 0.20
C PHE A 186 -0.68 0.79 1.58
N ASN A 187 -1.26 1.39 2.62
CA ASN A 187 -0.88 1.09 3.99
C ASN A 187 -1.93 0.17 4.60
N ASN A 188 -1.59 -1.10 4.80
CA ASN A 188 -2.50 -2.06 5.44
C ASN A 188 -2.67 -1.70 6.92
N ARG A 189 -3.93 -1.52 7.34
CA ARG A 189 -4.27 -1.09 8.70
C ARG A 189 -3.85 -2.07 9.79
N GLN A 190 -3.71 -3.35 9.48
CA GLN A 190 -3.25 -4.35 10.45
C GLN A 190 -1.77 -4.14 10.84
N LEU A 191 -0.97 -3.51 9.96
CA LEU A 191 0.46 -3.34 10.16
C LEU A 191 0.82 -2.14 11.05
N MET A 192 -0.13 -1.23 11.29
CA MET A 192 0.11 0.08 11.92
C MET A 192 0.83 0.00 13.27
N GLY A 193 0.50 -1.00 14.08
CA GLY A 193 1.08 -1.23 15.40
C GLY A 193 2.36 -2.07 15.42
N ILE A 194 2.70 -2.74 14.31
CA ILE A 194 3.84 -3.65 14.20
C ILE A 194 5.16 -2.87 14.26
N ARG A 195 6.18 -3.47 14.86
CA ARG A 195 7.54 -2.93 14.98
C ARG A 195 8.56 -3.82 14.28
N PHE A 196 9.69 -3.25 13.87
CA PHE A 196 10.71 -3.94 13.05
C PHE A 196 11.38 -5.17 13.71
N ASP A 197 11.12 -5.42 15.01
CA ASP A 197 11.56 -6.60 15.76
C ASP A 197 10.44 -7.62 16.01
N VAL A 198 9.25 -7.38 15.44
CA VAL A 198 8.12 -8.31 15.49
C VAL A 198 8.09 -9.04 14.16
N ASP A 199 8.20 -10.36 14.21
CA ASP A 199 8.06 -11.22 13.03
C ASP A 199 6.72 -10.91 12.33
N VAL A 200 6.78 -10.48 11.08
CA VAL A 200 5.58 -10.24 10.28
C VAL A 200 4.98 -11.60 9.93
N PRO A 201 3.66 -11.81 10.08
CA PRO A 201 3.02 -13.15 10.06
C PRO A 201 3.17 -14.00 8.79
N GLU A 202 3.75 -13.50 7.70
CA GLU A 202 3.96 -14.29 6.48
C GLU A 202 4.95 -15.45 6.70
N GLU A 203 5.91 -15.27 7.61
CA GLU A 203 6.82 -16.35 8.03
C GLU A 203 6.09 -17.48 8.77
N ILE A 204 4.87 -17.27 9.30
CA ILE A 204 4.14 -18.31 10.04
C ILE A 204 3.70 -19.43 9.08
N ALA A 205 3.19 -19.10 7.90
CA ALA A 205 2.75 -20.10 6.94
C ALA A 205 3.95 -20.85 6.33
N ALA A 206 5.03 -20.13 6.00
CA ALA A 206 6.26 -20.73 5.52
C ALA A 206 6.89 -21.65 6.57
N ALA A 207 7.05 -21.17 7.82
CA ALA A 207 7.58 -21.98 8.92
C ALA A 207 6.72 -23.22 9.19
N ALA A 208 5.38 -23.10 9.17
CA ALA A 208 4.49 -24.24 9.37
C ALA A 208 4.61 -25.31 8.26
N LEU A 209 4.93 -24.92 7.02
CA LEU A 209 5.22 -25.85 5.92
C LEU A 209 6.63 -26.44 6.03
N GLU A 210 7.62 -25.65 6.47
CA GLU A 210 8.99 -26.12 6.73
C GLU A 210 9.03 -27.17 7.86
N GLU A 211 8.25 -26.97 8.93
CA GLU A 211 8.09 -27.96 10.01
C GLU A 211 7.50 -29.29 9.50
N GLN A 212 6.72 -29.25 8.41
CA GLN A 212 6.19 -30.44 7.74
C GLN A 212 7.16 -31.04 6.71
N GLY A 213 8.35 -30.46 6.54
CA GLY A 213 9.41 -30.96 5.65
C GLY A 213 9.38 -30.38 4.23
N TYR A 214 8.59 -29.34 3.97
CA TYR A 214 8.59 -28.66 2.68
C TYR A 214 9.65 -27.57 2.61
N SER A 215 10.22 -27.33 1.42
CA SER A 215 11.04 -26.16 1.16
C SER A 215 10.13 -25.04 0.65
N VAL A 216 10.08 -23.90 1.33
CA VAL A 216 9.23 -22.77 0.94
C VAL A 216 10.08 -21.56 0.59
N GLU A 217 9.67 -20.82 -0.43
CA GLU A 217 10.23 -19.53 -0.78
C GLU A 217 9.10 -18.50 -0.75
N VAL A 218 9.30 -17.41 0.00
CA VAL A 218 8.35 -16.28 0.07
C VAL A 218 8.89 -15.14 -0.78
N LEU A 219 8.03 -14.57 -1.62
CA LEU A 219 8.30 -13.37 -2.40
C LEU A 219 7.32 -12.28 -1.99
N ASP A 220 7.81 -11.28 -1.26
CA ASP A 220 7.09 -10.02 -1.07
C ASP A 220 7.29 -9.16 -2.32
N LEU A 221 6.19 -8.83 -3.01
CA LEU A 221 6.21 -8.09 -4.26
C LEU A 221 6.68 -6.65 -4.08
N LEU A 222 6.33 -6.01 -2.96
CA LEU A 222 6.54 -4.58 -2.65
C LEU A 222 5.89 -3.60 -3.63
N SER A 223 6.14 -3.73 -4.94
CA SER A 223 5.54 -2.97 -6.02
C SER A 223 4.54 -3.82 -6.80
N LEU A 224 3.32 -3.31 -6.93
CA LEU A 224 2.22 -3.93 -7.67
C LEU A 224 2.10 -3.36 -9.09
N SER A 225 2.66 -2.17 -9.32
CA SER A 225 2.79 -1.57 -10.65
C SER A 225 3.94 -0.55 -10.65
N PRO A 226 4.95 -0.68 -11.51
CA PRO A 226 5.23 -1.90 -12.29
C PRO A 226 5.51 -3.08 -11.36
N MET A 227 4.98 -4.26 -11.72
CA MET A 227 5.27 -5.50 -11.00
C MET A 227 6.65 -6.05 -11.43
N ASP A 228 7.37 -6.70 -10.53
CA ASP A 228 8.67 -7.32 -10.85
C ASP A 228 8.49 -8.69 -11.53
N ASP A 229 8.05 -8.63 -12.79
CA ASP A 229 7.71 -9.79 -13.61
C ASP A 229 8.92 -10.74 -13.75
N GLU A 230 10.14 -10.20 -13.85
CA GLU A 230 11.36 -11.00 -13.98
C GLU A 230 11.62 -11.85 -12.74
N THR A 231 11.48 -11.27 -11.54
CA THR A 231 11.64 -12.00 -10.29
C THR A 231 10.54 -13.05 -10.13
N ILE A 232 9.28 -12.71 -10.45
CA ILE A 232 8.16 -13.67 -10.38
C ILE A 232 8.40 -14.84 -11.33
N SER A 233 8.65 -14.56 -12.60
CA SER A 233 8.84 -15.59 -13.62
C SER A 233 10.07 -16.45 -13.37
N SER A 234 11.18 -15.87 -12.88
CA SER A 234 12.39 -16.64 -12.57
C SER A 234 12.20 -17.56 -11.37
N ARG A 235 11.49 -17.13 -10.33
CA ARG A 235 11.19 -17.94 -9.13
C ARG A 235 10.17 -19.03 -9.40
N SER A 236 9.20 -18.76 -10.27
CA SER A 236 8.17 -19.73 -10.71
C SER A 236 8.69 -20.88 -11.59
N ARG A 237 9.98 -20.88 -11.99
CA ARG A 237 10.62 -22.01 -12.70
C ARG A 237 11.00 -23.16 -11.78
N ARG A 238 10.73 -23.05 -10.49
CA ARG A 238 10.87 -24.12 -9.50
C ARG A 238 9.53 -24.83 -9.33
N PRO A 239 9.53 -26.12 -8.94
CA PRO A 239 8.30 -26.85 -8.66
C PRO A 239 7.40 -26.07 -7.69
N GLN A 240 6.18 -25.75 -8.14
CA GLN A 240 5.04 -25.22 -7.37
C GLN A 240 5.14 -23.73 -6.95
N GLY A 241 4.51 -22.85 -7.74
CA GLY A 241 4.24 -21.44 -7.39
C GLY A 241 2.84 -21.24 -6.77
N ARG A 242 2.71 -20.29 -5.83
CA ARG A 242 1.45 -19.95 -5.14
C ARG A 242 1.38 -18.46 -4.86
N ASP A 243 0.17 -17.91 -5.00
CA ASP A 243 -0.06 -16.48 -4.82
C ASP A 243 -1.12 -16.24 -3.73
N VAL A 244 -0.80 -15.38 -2.77
CA VAL A 244 -1.72 -14.89 -1.74
C VAL A 244 -1.98 -13.40 -1.99
N ASP A 245 -3.24 -13.00 -2.04
CA ASP A 245 -3.66 -11.63 -2.37
C ASP A 245 -4.94 -11.26 -1.61
N GLU A 246 -4.85 -10.27 -0.73
CA GLU A 246 -5.99 -9.84 0.10
C GLU A 246 -7.09 -9.10 -0.68
N ASP A 247 -6.87 -8.72 -1.94
CA ASP A 247 -7.90 -8.13 -2.81
C ASP A 247 -8.99 -9.17 -3.15
N TYR A 248 -10.11 -8.67 -3.67
CA TYR A 248 -11.18 -9.46 -4.25
C TYR A 248 -10.64 -10.35 -5.38
N PRO A 249 -11.24 -11.54 -5.59
CA PRO A 249 -10.63 -12.57 -6.44
C PRO A 249 -10.74 -12.31 -7.95
N ARG A 250 -11.39 -11.21 -8.36
CA ARG A 250 -11.64 -10.88 -9.77
C ARG A 250 -10.73 -9.74 -10.18
N CYS A 251 -9.98 -9.94 -11.27
CA CYS A 251 -9.02 -8.96 -11.79
C CYS A 251 -7.96 -8.58 -10.74
N SER A 252 -7.69 -9.46 -9.78
CA SER A 252 -6.80 -9.24 -8.65
C SER A 252 -5.33 -9.32 -9.09
N ILE A 253 -4.41 -8.90 -8.23
CA ILE A 253 -2.97 -9.05 -8.50
C ILE A 253 -2.60 -10.52 -8.63
N ALA A 254 -3.12 -11.40 -7.77
CA ALA A 254 -2.94 -12.85 -7.92
C ALA A 254 -3.47 -13.38 -9.26
N SER A 255 -4.49 -12.75 -9.86
CA SER A 255 -4.96 -13.16 -11.19
C SER A 255 -3.95 -12.80 -12.28
N ASP A 256 -3.30 -11.64 -12.15
CA ASP A 256 -2.28 -11.16 -13.08
C ASP A 256 -0.99 -12.01 -12.96
N ILE A 257 -0.55 -12.29 -11.73
CA ILE A 257 0.59 -13.18 -11.46
C ILE A 257 0.33 -14.58 -12.02
N SER A 258 -0.84 -15.16 -11.74
CA SER A 258 -1.19 -16.48 -12.26
C SER A 258 -1.20 -16.52 -13.80
N ALA A 259 -1.59 -15.42 -14.46
CA ALA A 259 -1.52 -15.31 -15.92
C ALA A 259 -0.07 -15.20 -16.41
N LEU A 260 0.73 -14.31 -15.82
CA LEU A 260 2.15 -14.15 -16.14
C LEU A 260 2.92 -15.48 -16.00
N VAL A 261 2.73 -16.17 -14.89
CA VAL A 261 3.36 -17.47 -14.61
C VAL A 261 2.91 -18.54 -15.62
N ALA A 262 1.63 -18.55 -15.98
CA ALA A 262 1.11 -19.47 -17.00
C ALA A 262 1.59 -19.12 -18.42
N GLU A 263 1.98 -17.87 -18.70
CA GLU A 263 2.50 -17.45 -20.00
C GLU A 263 4.01 -17.65 -20.12
N GLU A 264 4.77 -17.37 -19.05
CA GLU A 264 6.24 -17.33 -19.09
C GLU A 264 6.93 -18.54 -18.46
N ALA A 265 6.25 -19.28 -17.59
CA ALA A 265 6.82 -20.39 -16.83
C ALA A 265 6.01 -21.70 -16.95
N PHE A 266 5.07 -21.80 -17.90
CA PHE A 266 4.16 -22.94 -18.06
C PHE A 266 4.87 -24.31 -18.04
N ASP A 267 5.96 -24.44 -18.79
CA ASP A 267 6.69 -25.71 -18.94
C ASP A 267 7.38 -26.17 -17.64
N TYR A 268 7.45 -25.30 -16.62
CA TYR A 268 8.04 -25.59 -15.31
C TYR A 268 6.97 -25.88 -14.23
N LEU A 269 5.68 -25.75 -14.55
CA LEU A 269 4.61 -25.94 -13.59
C LEU A 269 4.20 -27.41 -13.49
N ASP A 270 4.44 -28.01 -12.33
CA ASP A 270 3.93 -29.35 -12.00
C ASP A 270 2.41 -29.35 -11.71
N ALA A 271 1.86 -28.18 -11.37
CA ALA A 271 0.45 -27.99 -11.09
C ALA A 271 0.01 -26.55 -11.42
N PRO A 272 -1.29 -26.30 -11.68
CA PRO A 272 -1.79 -24.95 -11.94
C PRO A 272 -1.56 -24.01 -10.74
N PRO A 273 -1.24 -22.73 -10.97
CA PRO A 273 -1.12 -21.75 -9.89
C PRO A 273 -2.40 -21.68 -9.07
N LYS A 274 -2.25 -21.63 -7.74
CA LYS A 274 -3.36 -21.51 -6.80
C LYS A 274 -3.38 -20.11 -6.21
N ARG A 275 -4.54 -19.47 -6.33
CA ARG A 275 -4.80 -18.14 -5.75
C ARG A 275 -5.55 -18.27 -4.43
N LEU A 276 -5.05 -17.59 -3.41
CA LEU A 276 -5.77 -17.37 -2.16
C LEU A 276 -6.18 -15.89 -2.09
N ASN A 277 -7.48 -15.64 -2.18
CA ASN A 277 -8.06 -14.30 -2.14
C ASN A 277 -9.12 -14.18 -1.05
N ALA A 278 -9.46 -12.95 -0.68
CA ALA A 278 -10.67 -12.69 0.09
C ALA A 278 -11.92 -13.17 -0.68
N PRO A 279 -13.03 -13.50 0.01
CA PRO A 279 -14.28 -13.84 -0.67
C PRO A 279 -14.79 -12.71 -1.57
N HIS A 280 -15.44 -13.06 -2.69
CA HIS A 280 -16.11 -12.07 -3.54
C HIS A 280 -17.44 -11.60 -2.92
N ALA A 281 -17.34 -10.83 -1.83
CA ALA A 281 -18.43 -10.26 -1.07
C ALA A 281 -17.95 -8.99 -0.36
N PRO A 282 -18.83 -8.03 0.01
CA PRO A 282 -18.42 -6.88 0.80
C PRO A 282 -17.85 -7.28 2.17
N VAL A 283 -16.86 -6.54 2.68
CA VAL A 283 -16.27 -6.83 4.00
C VAL A 283 -17.35 -6.74 5.09
N PRO A 284 -17.58 -7.81 5.87
CA PRO A 284 -18.62 -7.84 6.88
C PRO A 284 -18.25 -7.03 8.13
N TYR A 285 -19.25 -6.49 8.82
CA TYR A 285 -19.07 -5.84 10.14
C TYR A 285 -18.96 -6.85 11.29
N SER A 286 -19.65 -7.99 11.16
CA SER A 286 -19.73 -9.01 12.20
C SER A 286 -18.37 -9.68 12.41
N ARG A 287 -17.81 -9.64 13.62
CA ARG A 287 -16.47 -10.21 13.91
C ARG A 287 -16.31 -11.67 13.47
N PRO A 288 -17.26 -12.59 13.74
CA PRO A 288 -17.14 -13.97 13.28
C PRO A 288 -17.13 -14.10 11.75
N LEU A 289 -17.78 -13.19 11.01
CA LEU A 289 -17.75 -13.21 9.55
C LEU A 289 -16.48 -12.57 8.99
N GLU A 290 -15.97 -11.49 9.62
CA GLU A 290 -14.73 -10.82 9.19
C GLU A 290 -13.51 -11.73 9.37
N ALA A 291 -13.51 -12.57 10.41
CA ALA A 291 -12.49 -13.59 10.62
C ALA A 291 -12.44 -14.65 9.50
N LEU A 292 -13.54 -14.86 8.75
CA LEU A 292 -13.60 -15.74 7.58
C LEU A 292 -13.30 -15.01 6.26
N PHE A 293 -13.13 -13.69 6.32
CA PHE A 293 -12.93 -12.83 5.15
C PHE A 293 -11.45 -12.63 4.85
N VAL A 294 -10.64 -12.39 5.88
CA VAL A 294 -9.20 -12.14 5.75
C VAL A 294 -8.47 -13.47 5.55
N PRO A 295 -7.62 -13.61 4.51
CA PRO A 295 -6.74 -14.77 4.37
C PRO A 295 -5.87 -14.96 5.63
N THR A 296 -5.83 -16.18 6.16
CA THR A 296 -5.01 -16.51 7.34
C THR A 296 -3.83 -17.41 6.98
N ALA A 297 -2.85 -17.50 7.89
CA ALA A 297 -1.72 -18.43 7.72
C ALA A 297 -2.19 -19.88 7.54
N GLU A 298 -3.22 -20.31 8.27
CA GLU A 298 -3.80 -21.65 8.12
C GLU A 298 -4.42 -21.86 6.74
N MET A 299 -5.14 -20.86 6.23
CA MET A 299 -5.70 -20.90 4.87
C MET A 299 -4.60 -20.93 3.81
N THR A 300 -3.49 -20.23 4.03
CA THR A 300 -2.30 -20.27 3.17
C THR A 300 -1.66 -21.66 3.16
N VAL A 301 -1.52 -22.30 4.32
CA VAL A 301 -0.99 -23.67 4.44
C VAL A 301 -1.91 -24.70 3.78
N GLU A 302 -3.23 -24.60 3.97
CA GLU A 302 -4.20 -25.49 3.30
C GLU A 302 -4.20 -25.28 1.78
N ALA A 303 -4.25 -24.00 1.38
CA ALA A 303 -3.94 -23.45 0.07
C ALA A 303 -2.81 -24.22 -0.62
N ALA A 304 -1.71 -24.20 0.11
CA ALA A 304 -0.46 -24.78 -0.27
C ALA A 304 -0.55 -26.29 -0.48
N LEU A 305 -0.88 -27.03 0.58
CA LEU A 305 -0.88 -28.49 0.57
C LEU A 305 -1.79 -29.06 -0.54
N SER A 306 -2.92 -28.40 -0.83
CA SER A 306 -3.86 -28.85 -1.88
C SER A 306 -3.30 -28.95 -3.31
N VAL A 307 -2.11 -28.39 -3.55
CA VAL A 307 -1.41 -28.41 -4.85
C VAL A 307 -0.26 -29.43 -4.87
N LEU A 308 0.17 -29.90 -3.69
CA LEU A 308 1.26 -30.88 -3.54
C LEU A 308 0.76 -32.33 -3.52
N GLU A 309 -0.49 -32.52 -3.13
CA GLU A 309 -1.20 -33.80 -3.12
C GLU A 309 -1.79 -34.16 -4.48
#